data_AF-A0A935U2N2-F1
#
_entry.id   AF-A0A935U2N2-F1
#
_cell.length_a   1.000
_cell.length_b   1.000
_cell.length_c   1.000
_cell.angle_alpha   90.00
_cell.angle_beta   90.00
_cell.angle_gamma   90.00
#
_symmetry.space_group_name_H-M   'P 1'
#
loop_
_entity.id
_entity.type
_entity.pdbx_description
1 polymer ?
#
loop_
_entity_poly.entity_id
_entity_poly.type
_entity_poly.pdbx_seq_one_letter_code
_entity_poly.pdbx_strand_id
1 'polypeptide(L)'
;MNNDQAISPSSLGKVPKVALGEGFSPAAFSAGRFAVAISRKLHGTHALQVLAEDSTSSLVLELAADGTATACRGWRYLFRNDGPEVQTEDRYREQQGYRGRYVVVDGVAELELASDGQVCAPIFEGALGLAREPKLTLRCVLAIPAGGRLPAAPVLLCQAPGTPPQELEPYAVASLSPAGWFALGSGNGLRVWVTGRPPGAQEGEDGEVTARVAEAPLGVDAWGRAF
;
A
#
# COMPACT_ATOMS: atom_id res chain seq x y z
N MET A 1 1.96 -31.76 4.26
CA MET A 1 2.94 -31.87 3.16
C MET A 1 3.70 -30.56 3.11
N ASN A 2 4.92 -30.52 3.65
CA ASN A 2 5.74 -29.32 3.67
C ASN A 2 6.39 -29.15 2.30
N ASN A 3 5.88 -28.22 1.50
CA ASN A 3 6.54 -27.81 0.27
C ASN A 3 7.61 -26.77 0.67
N ASP A 4 8.74 -27.24 1.19
CA ASP A 4 9.94 -26.42 1.39
C ASP A 4 10.61 -26.19 0.02
N GLN A 5 9.93 -25.43 -0.85
CA GLN A 5 10.61 -24.80 -1.98
C GLN A 5 11.40 -23.62 -1.42
N ALA A 6 12.62 -23.91 -0.97
CA ALA A 6 13.62 -22.90 -0.70
C ALA A 6 13.81 -22.00 -1.94
N ILE A 7 14.13 -20.72 -1.73
CA ILE A 7 14.52 -19.80 -2.80
C ILE A 7 15.57 -20.51 -3.67
N SER A 8 15.26 -20.72 -4.96
CA SER A 8 16.27 -21.23 -5.88
C SER A 8 17.35 -20.14 -6.04
N PRO A 9 18.63 -20.41 -5.72
CA PRO A 9 19.69 -19.43 -5.92
C PRO A 9 19.80 -18.94 -7.37
N SER A 10 19.27 -19.73 -8.32
CA SER A 10 19.27 -19.45 -9.76
C SER A 10 18.20 -18.44 -10.22
N SER A 11 17.24 -18.06 -9.37
CA SER A 11 16.22 -17.05 -9.69
C SER A 11 16.50 -15.66 -9.11
N LEU A 12 17.41 -15.57 -8.14
CA LEU A 12 17.95 -14.30 -7.66
C LEU A 12 18.79 -13.64 -8.77
N GLY A 13 18.58 -12.35 -9.04
CA GLY A 13 19.35 -11.62 -10.05
C GLY A 13 18.76 -11.60 -11.47
N LYS A 14 17.68 -12.34 -11.75
CA LYS A 14 16.99 -12.28 -13.05
C LYS A 14 16.07 -11.06 -13.12
N VAL A 15 16.14 -10.31 -14.22
CA VAL A 15 15.19 -9.24 -14.55
C VAL A 15 13.93 -9.89 -15.13
N PRO A 16 12.73 -9.67 -14.54
CA PRO A 16 11.51 -10.28 -15.03
C PRO A 16 11.06 -9.69 -16.37
N LYS A 17 10.46 -10.52 -17.23
CA LYS A 17 9.87 -10.11 -18.52
C LYS A 17 8.40 -9.68 -18.38
N VAL A 18 8.03 -9.07 -17.26
CA VAL A 18 6.66 -8.61 -17.00
C VAL A 18 6.48 -7.22 -17.60
N ALA A 19 5.43 -7.02 -18.39
CA ALA A 19 5.05 -5.69 -18.86
C ALA A 19 4.41 -4.90 -17.72
N LEU A 20 5.09 -3.86 -17.24
CA LEU A 20 4.63 -2.98 -16.16
C LEU A 20 3.98 -1.69 -16.68
N GLY A 21 3.67 -1.60 -17.98
CA GLY A 21 3.20 -0.36 -18.59
C GLY A 21 4.29 0.71 -18.73
N GLU A 22 3.91 1.89 -19.21
CA GLU A 22 4.83 3.02 -19.37
C GLU A 22 5.31 3.54 -18.01
N GLY A 23 6.56 4.03 -17.95
CA GLY A 23 7.11 4.67 -16.76
C GLY A 23 7.85 3.75 -15.77
N PHE A 24 7.88 2.43 -16.00
CA PHE A 24 8.60 1.48 -15.16
C PHE A 24 9.48 0.55 -15.97
N SER A 25 10.71 0.32 -15.48
CA SER A 25 11.59 -0.74 -15.98
C SER A 25 11.74 -1.81 -14.91
N PRO A 26 11.43 -3.09 -15.21
CA PRO A 26 11.68 -4.16 -14.27
C PRO A 26 13.16 -4.27 -13.91
N ALA A 27 13.45 -4.62 -12.67
CA ALA A 27 14.80 -4.79 -12.14
C ALA A 27 14.97 -6.20 -11.56
N ALA A 28 16.22 -6.61 -11.39
CA ALA A 28 16.53 -7.87 -10.75
C ALA A 28 16.04 -7.86 -9.30
N PHE A 29 15.29 -8.89 -8.90
CA PHE A 29 14.76 -8.95 -7.54
C PHE A 29 15.87 -8.99 -6.49
N SER A 30 15.70 -8.21 -5.42
CA SER A 30 16.52 -8.25 -4.21
C SER A 30 15.64 -8.21 -2.97
N ALA A 31 15.96 -9.07 -2.00
CA ALA A 31 15.39 -9.02 -0.66
C ALA A 31 15.64 -7.67 0.00
N GLY A 32 14.80 -7.31 0.97
CA GLY A 32 14.94 -6.06 1.70
C GLY A 32 13.63 -5.53 2.23
N ARG A 33 13.68 -4.27 2.65
CA ARG A 33 12.57 -3.54 3.24
C ARG A 33 11.91 -2.64 2.21
N PHE A 34 10.58 -2.72 2.15
CA PHE A 34 9.76 -1.91 1.27
C PHE A 34 8.60 -1.29 2.05
N ALA A 35 8.35 0.00 1.88
CA ALA A 35 7.29 0.67 2.62
C ALA A 35 6.63 1.81 1.84
N VAL A 36 5.38 2.08 2.17
CA VAL A 36 4.65 3.28 1.75
C VAL A 36 3.86 3.86 2.92
N ALA A 37 3.75 5.18 2.96
CA ALA A 37 2.79 5.90 3.79
C ALA A 37 2.07 6.94 2.92
N ILE A 38 0.75 6.89 2.89
CA ILE A 38 -0.10 7.68 2.00
C ILE A 38 -1.05 8.50 2.86
N SER A 39 -0.91 9.81 2.82
CA SER A 39 -1.85 10.74 3.43
C SER A 39 -2.80 11.28 2.37
N ARG A 40 -4.10 11.17 2.58
CA ARG A 40 -5.14 11.79 1.74
C ARG A 40 -5.81 12.91 2.52
N LYS A 41 -5.94 14.06 1.87
CA LYS A 41 -6.75 15.19 2.33
C LYS A 41 -7.67 15.59 1.21
N LEU A 42 -8.89 15.05 1.25
CA LEU A 42 -9.87 15.26 0.19
C LEU A 42 -10.96 16.19 0.69
N HIS A 43 -11.39 17.09 -0.19
CA HIS A 43 -12.46 18.04 0.09
C HIS A 43 -13.28 18.31 -1.16
N GLY A 44 -14.59 18.37 -1.00
CA GLY A 44 -15.50 18.72 -2.09
C GLY A 44 -16.93 18.90 -1.60
N THR A 45 -17.82 19.21 -2.53
CA THR A 45 -19.24 19.41 -2.24
C THR A 45 -20.11 18.52 -3.10
N HIS A 46 -21.27 18.13 -2.58
CA HIS A 46 -22.32 17.44 -3.31
C HIS A 46 -23.67 18.05 -2.93
N ALA A 47 -24.30 18.76 -3.87
CA ALA A 47 -25.45 19.62 -3.56
C ALA A 47 -25.15 20.60 -2.41
N LEU A 48 -25.88 20.53 -1.29
CA LEU A 48 -25.68 21.38 -0.10
C LEU A 48 -24.75 20.75 0.95
N GLN A 49 -24.17 19.59 0.64
CA GLN A 49 -23.29 18.86 1.55
C GLN A 49 -21.83 19.17 1.25
N VAL A 50 -21.05 19.31 2.31
CA VAL A 50 -19.59 19.39 2.30
C VAL A 50 -19.06 18.02 2.70
N LEU A 51 -18.25 17.43 1.82
CA LEU A 51 -17.60 16.14 2.02
C LEU A 51 -16.12 16.38 2.28
N ALA A 52 -15.59 15.78 3.35
CA ALA A 52 -14.17 15.86 3.66
C ALA A 52 -13.62 14.51 4.13
N GLU A 53 -12.45 14.15 3.64
CA GLU A 53 -11.68 12.98 4.08
C GLU A 53 -10.28 13.40 4.56
N ASP A 54 -9.92 13.00 5.77
CA ASP A 54 -8.52 12.96 6.24
C ASP A 54 -8.18 11.51 6.54
N SER A 55 -7.33 10.92 5.71
CA SER A 55 -6.90 9.54 5.88
C SER A 55 -5.39 9.41 5.79
N THR A 56 -4.83 8.46 6.53
CA THR A 56 -3.44 8.05 6.35
C THR A 56 -3.34 6.54 6.44
N SER A 57 -2.78 5.92 5.41
CA SER A 57 -2.49 4.50 5.35
C SER A 57 -0.98 4.27 5.30
N SER A 58 -0.49 3.18 5.87
CA SER A 58 0.88 2.72 5.67
C SER A 58 0.97 1.21 5.54
N LEU A 59 1.84 0.75 4.65
CA LEU A 59 2.17 -0.66 4.50
C LEU A 59 3.69 -0.80 4.54
N VAL A 60 4.18 -1.63 5.45
CA VAL A 60 5.58 -2.03 5.57
C VAL A 60 5.67 -3.51 5.25
N LEU A 61 6.54 -3.87 4.31
CA LEU A 61 6.82 -5.22 3.89
C LEU A 61 8.32 -5.49 4.02
N GLU A 62 8.67 -6.51 4.78
CA GLU A 62 10.05 -6.98 4.95
C GLU A 62 10.20 -8.35 4.31
N LEU A 63 11.15 -8.46 3.39
CA LEU A 63 11.51 -9.68 2.67
C LEU A 63 12.93 -10.05 3.07
N ALA A 64 13.09 -11.11 3.85
CA ALA A 64 14.40 -11.58 4.29
C ALA A 64 15.03 -12.52 3.25
N ALA A 65 16.35 -12.51 3.15
CA ALA A 65 17.08 -13.29 2.14
C ALA A 65 16.88 -14.82 2.25
N ASP A 66 16.36 -15.32 3.37
CA ASP A 66 16.02 -16.73 3.60
C ASP A 66 14.62 -17.12 3.08
N GLY A 67 13.87 -16.17 2.52
CA GLY A 67 12.51 -16.39 2.00
C GLY A 67 11.41 -16.17 3.03
N THR A 68 11.74 -15.73 4.24
CA THR A 68 10.73 -15.29 5.20
C THR A 68 10.24 -13.89 4.85
N ALA A 69 8.96 -13.63 5.12
CA ALA A 69 8.34 -12.34 4.89
C ALA A 69 7.44 -11.92 6.05
N THR A 70 7.43 -10.62 6.34
CA THR A 70 6.46 -10.02 7.25
C THR A 70 5.88 -8.76 6.63
N ALA A 71 4.60 -8.50 6.90
CA ALA A 71 3.96 -7.26 6.53
C ALA A 71 3.21 -6.68 7.73
N CYS A 72 3.27 -5.37 7.91
CA CYS A 72 2.35 -4.66 8.79
C CYS A 72 1.67 -3.56 7.99
N ARG A 73 0.34 -3.53 8.06
CA ARG A 73 -0.47 -2.50 7.45
C ARG A 73 -1.25 -1.76 8.54
N GLY A 74 -1.49 -0.49 8.31
CA GLY A 74 -2.32 0.32 9.19
C GLY A 74 -3.00 1.44 8.43
N TRP A 75 -4.20 1.77 8.87
CA TRP A 75 -5.03 2.78 8.22
C TRP A 75 -5.83 3.56 9.25
N ARG A 76 -5.81 4.88 9.10
CA ARG A 76 -6.67 5.84 9.79
C ARG A 76 -7.51 6.53 8.74
N TYR A 77 -8.77 6.76 9.07
CA TYR A 77 -9.73 7.45 8.23
C TYR A 77 -10.68 8.27 9.10
N LEU A 78 -10.87 9.53 8.70
CA LEU A 78 -11.88 10.43 9.20
C LEU A 78 -12.65 10.96 7.99
N PHE A 79 -13.95 10.74 7.95
CA PHE A 79 -14.82 11.28 6.92
C PHE A 79 -15.95 12.08 7.52
N ARG A 80 -16.22 13.24 6.92
CA ARG A 80 -17.28 14.15 7.31
C ARG A 80 -18.20 14.39 6.14
N ASN A 81 -19.49 14.36 6.44
CA ASN A 81 -20.53 14.82 5.55
C ASN A 81 -21.40 15.82 6.33
N ASP A 82 -21.23 17.10 6.00
CA ASP A 82 -21.87 18.21 6.69
C ASP A 82 -22.79 18.97 5.73
N GLY A 83 -24.06 19.12 6.10
CA GLY A 83 -25.06 19.87 5.36
C GLY A 83 -26.24 20.30 6.25
N PRO A 84 -27.27 20.95 5.69
CA PRO A 84 -28.38 21.49 6.48
C PRO A 84 -29.17 20.44 7.28
N GLU A 85 -29.27 19.21 6.75
CA GLU A 85 -30.06 18.12 7.33
C GLU A 85 -29.23 16.88 7.68
N VAL A 86 -27.92 16.89 7.39
CA VAL A 86 -27.01 15.77 7.59
C VAL A 86 -25.75 16.28 8.25
N GLN A 87 -25.38 15.69 9.38
CA GLN A 87 -24.10 15.92 10.04
C GLN A 87 -23.60 14.57 10.53
N THR A 88 -22.75 13.93 9.72
CA THR A 88 -22.19 12.63 10.06
C THR A 88 -20.68 12.68 10.04
N GLU A 89 -20.09 12.05 11.04
CA GLU A 89 -18.64 11.88 11.13
C GLU A 89 -18.33 10.40 11.35
N ASP A 90 -17.56 9.82 10.43
CA ASP A 90 -17.09 8.45 10.51
C ASP A 90 -15.62 8.44 10.85
N ARG A 91 -15.28 7.77 11.96
CA ARG A 91 -13.90 7.56 12.41
C ARG A 91 -13.57 6.08 12.33
N TYR A 92 -12.40 5.80 11.77
CA TYR A 92 -11.90 4.44 11.64
C TYR A 92 -10.39 4.38 11.84
N ARG A 93 -9.93 3.39 12.59
CA ARG A 93 -8.51 3.07 12.75
C ARG A 93 -8.34 1.55 12.77
N GLU A 94 -7.37 1.06 12.02
CA GLU A 94 -6.98 -0.34 12.07
C GLU A 94 -5.48 -0.55 11.92
N GLN A 95 -5.02 -1.71 12.41
CA GLN A 95 -3.68 -2.23 12.16
C GLN A 95 -3.73 -3.75 12.11
N GLN A 96 -3.03 -4.36 11.16
CA GLN A 96 -2.95 -5.82 11.00
C GLN A 96 -1.55 -6.23 10.56
N GLY A 97 -0.98 -7.17 11.31
CA GLY A 97 0.27 -7.84 10.98
C GLY A 97 0.05 -9.15 10.21
N TYR A 98 1.02 -9.52 9.39
CA TYR A 98 1.06 -10.76 8.63
C TYR A 98 2.48 -11.34 8.61
N ARG A 99 2.57 -12.67 8.64
CA ARG A 99 3.83 -13.42 8.54
C ARG A 99 3.68 -14.54 7.52
N GLY A 100 4.74 -14.82 6.78
CA GLY A 100 4.78 -15.99 5.93
C GLY A 100 6.09 -16.10 5.18
N ARG A 101 5.99 -16.48 3.90
CA ARG A 101 7.14 -16.73 3.05
C ARG A 101 6.94 -16.14 1.67
N TYR A 102 8.04 -16.03 0.94
CA TYR A 102 8.02 -15.70 -0.46
C TYR A 102 9.00 -16.58 -1.23
N VAL A 103 8.69 -16.78 -2.51
CA VAL A 103 9.56 -17.42 -3.48
C VAL A 103 9.78 -16.48 -4.66
N VAL A 104 10.92 -16.59 -5.33
CA VAL A 104 11.21 -15.80 -6.53
C VAL A 104 11.17 -16.72 -7.74
N VAL A 105 10.24 -16.46 -8.65
CA VAL A 105 10.06 -17.19 -9.91
C VAL A 105 10.25 -16.21 -11.05
N ASP A 106 11.26 -16.45 -11.89
CA ASP A 106 11.60 -15.59 -13.03
C ASP A 106 11.71 -14.08 -12.71
N GLY A 107 12.27 -13.75 -11.54
CA GLY A 107 12.46 -12.36 -11.09
C GLY A 107 11.22 -11.73 -10.44
N VAL A 108 10.14 -12.48 -10.29
CA VAL A 108 8.91 -12.07 -9.60
C VAL A 108 8.87 -12.72 -8.23
N ALA A 109 8.64 -11.93 -7.18
CA ALA A 109 8.39 -12.47 -5.85
C ALA A 109 6.91 -12.80 -5.68
N GLU A 110 6.62 -14.05 -5.31
CA GLU A 110 5.28 -14.51 -4.95
C GLU A 110 5.26 -14.75 -3.45
N LEU A 111 4.38 -14.04 -2.75
CA LEU A 111 4.30 -14.01 -1.30
C LEU A 111 3.02 -14.70 -0.86
N GLU A 112 3.11 -15.48 0.20
CA GLU A 112 1.97 -16.01 0.94
C GLU A 112 2.13 -15.65 2.42
N LEU A 113 1.24 -14.81 2.94
CA LEU A 113 1.29 -14.27 4.29
C LEU A 113 -0.03 -14.60 5.01
N ALA A 114 0.05 -15.14 6.22
CA ALA A 114 -1.11 -15.32 7.10
C ALA A 114 -1.13 -14.23 8.17
N SER A 115 -2.33 -13.87 8.65
CA SER A 115 -2.45 -12.89 9.72
C SER A 115 -1.68 -13.34 10.96
N ASP A 116 -0.89 -12.41 11.51
CA ASP A 116 -0.06 -12.65 12.69
C ASP A 116 0.02 -11.36 13.53
N GLY A 117 -0.70 -11.34 14.65
CA GLY A 117 -0.73 -10.21 15.59
C GLY A 117 0.58 -9.97 16.34
N GLN A 118 1.59 -10.84 16.20
CA GLN A 118 2.93 -10.63 16.77
C GLN A 118 3.83 -9.81 15.84
N VAL A 119 3.46 -9.62 14.57
CA VAL A 119 4.22 -8.76 13.64
C VAL A 119 3.97 -7.28 13.98
N CYS A 120 2.73 -6.91 14.25
CA CYS A 120 2.37 -5.65 14.86
C CYS A 120 1.04 -5.80 15.61
N ALA A 121 0.90 -5.07 16.72
CA ALA A 121 -0.28 -5.18 17.58
C ALA A 121 -1.55 -4.85 16.78
N PRO A 122 -2.59 -5.70 16.79
CA PRO A 122 -3.81 -5.40 16.07
C PRO A 122 -4.54 -4.21 16.72
N ILE A 123 -5.01 -3.29 15.88
CA ILE A 123 -5.86 -2.17 16.30
C ILE A 123 -7.14 -2.26 15.48
N PHE A 124 -8.29 -1.98 16.11
CA PHE A 124 -9.56 -1.85 15.44
C PHE A 124 -10.47 -0.92 16.24
N GLU A 125 -10.74 0.25 15.67
CA GLU A 125 -11.63 1.27 16.22
C GLU A 125 -12.55 1.77 15.10
N GLY A 126 -13.84 1.88 15.36
CA GLY A 126 -14.84 2.38 14.39
C GLY A 126 -15.83 1.32 13.92
N ALA A 127 -16.83 1.77 13.16
CA ALA A 127 -17.94 0.94 12.68
C ALA A 127 -17.76 0.41 11.25
N LEU A 128 -16.74 0.90 10.53
CA LEU A 128 -16.38 0.42 9.18
C LEU A 128 -15.89 -1.03 9.28
N GLY A 129 -16.79 -1.97 8.95
CA GLY A 129 -16.51 -3.40 8.93
C GLY A 129 -15.75 -3.83 7.67
N LEU A 130 -14.60 -3.22 7.37
CA LEU A 130 -13.78 -3.75 6.28
C LEU A 130 -13.34 -5.18 6.61
N ALA A 131 -13.57 -6.07 5.64
CA ALA A 131 -13.10 -7.44 5.73
C ALA A 131 -11.56 -7.44 5.73
N ARG A 132 -10.99 -8.00 6.80
CA ARG A 132 -9.55 -8.21 6.93
C ARG A 132 -9.26 -9.61 6.45
N GLU A 133 -8.35 -9.74 5.51
CA GLU A 133 -8.06 -11.06 4.98
C GLU A 133 -7.24 -11.85 6.00
N PRO A 134 -7.63 -13.11 6.30
CA PRO A 134 -6.80 -13.98 7.12
C PRO A 134 -5.50 -14.39 6.40
N LYS A 135 -5.47 -14.24 5.07
CA LYS A 135 -4.32 -14.55 4.22
C LYS A 135 -4.18 -13.50 3.12
N LEU A 136 -2.97 -12.98 2.96
CA LEU A 136 -2.56 -12.15 1.83
C LEU A 136 -1.67 -12.95 0.90
N THR A 137 -2.06 -13.03 -0.37
CA THR A 137 -1.19 -13.51 -1.45
C THR A 137 -0.84 -12.33 -2.33
N LEU A 138 0.45 -12.10 -2.57
CA LEU A 138 0.92 -10.97 -3.37
C LEU A 138 1.90 -11.43 -4.44
N ARG A 139 1.83 -10.80 -5.61
CA ARG A 139 2.81 -10.91 -6.67
C ARG A 139 3.53 -9.57 -6.80
N CYS A 140 4.83 -9.56 -6.59
CA CYS A 140 5.63 -8.35 -6.51
C CYS A 140 6.80 -8.37 -7.50
N VAL A 141 7.06 -7.21 -8.11
CA VAL A 141 8.16 -6.98 -9.06
C VAL A 141 8.95 -5.77 -8.60
N LEU A 142 10.27 -5.93 -8.49
CA LEU A 142 11.14 -4.78 -8.29
C LEU A 142 11.23 -4.00 -9.59
N ALA A 143 11.04 -2.69 -9.53
CA ALA A 143 11.06 -1.82 -10.69
C ALA A 143 11.81 -0.52 -10.39
N ILE A 144 12.40 0.05 -11.43
CA ILE A 144 12.99 1.38 -11.43
C ILE A 144 12.02 2.30 -12.16
N PRO A 145 11.48 3.35 -11.49
CA PRO A 145 10.68 4.37 -12.15
C PRO A 145 11.54 5.12 -13.18
N ALA A 146 11.03 5.29 -14.40
CA ALA A 146 11.72 5.94 -15.51
C ALA A 146 11.46 7.47 -15.58
N GLY A 147 10.77 8.03 -14.58
CA GLY A 147 10.35 9.43 -14.49
C GLY A 147 8.92 9.58 -13.96
N GLY A 148 8.42 10.80 -13.87
CA GLY A 148 7.05 11.09 -13.43
C GLY A 148 6.93 11.44 -11.95
N ARG A 149 5.84 11.01 -11.30
CA ARG A 149 5.49 11.40 -9.92
C ARG A 149 6.24 10.62 -8.84
N LEU A 150 6.93 9.53 -9.19
CA LEU A 150 7.75 8.76 -8.28
C LEU A 150 9.22 9.20 -8.36
N PRO A 151 9.96 9.17 -7.23
CA PRO A 151 11.40 9.39 -7.24
C PRO A 151 12.13 8.27 -7.99
N ALA A 152 13.31 8.56 -8.54
CA ALA A 152 14.16 7.61 -9.27
C ALA A 152 14.83 6.54 -8.37
N ALA A 153 14.18 6.15 -7.27
CA ALA A 153 14.61 5.09 -6.38
C ALA A 153 13.87 3.79 -6.70
N PRO A 154 14.47 2.61 -6.46
CA PRO A 154 13.78 1.34 -6.66
C PRO A 154 12.49 1.25 -5.86
N VAL A 155 11.44 0.74 -6.49
CA VAL A 155 10.14 0.47 -5.87
C VAL A 155 9.77 -0.99 -6.08
N LEU A 156 9.11 -1.58 -5.10
CA LEU A 156 8.45 -2.87 -5.25
C LEU A 156 7.01 -2.61 -5.63
N LEU A 157 6.64 -2.95 -6.87
CA LEU A 157 5.26 -2.96 -7.32
C LEU A 157 4.65 -4.29 -6.88
N CYS A 158 3.54 -4.25 -6.15
CA CYS A 158 2.83 -5.44 -5.71
C CYS A 158 1.37 -5.42 -6.18
N GLN A 159 0.80 -6.59 -6.41
CA GLN A 159 -0.62 -6.79 -6.69
C GLN A 159 -1.11 -8.07 -6.03
N ALA A 160 -2.38 -8.13 -5.65
CA ALA A 160 -3.03 -9.38 -5.29
C ALA A 160 -3.42 -10.17 -6.57
N PRO A 161 -3.45 -11.50 -6.55
CA PRO A 161 -3.97 -12.28 -7.66
C PRO A 161 -5.48 -12.11 -7.78
N GLY A 162 -5.97 -11.82 -8.99
CA GLY A 162 -7.41 -11.64 -9.24
C GLY A 162 -7.93 -10.29 -8.76
N THR A 163 -9.13 -10.28 -8.18
CA THR A 163 -9.73 -9.06 -7.60
C THR A 163 -9.01 -8.72 -6.31
N PRO A 164 -8.41 -7.53 -6.17
CA PRO A 164 -7.75 -7.13 -4.94
C PRO A 164 -8.76 -7.10 -3.77
N PRO A 165 -8.38 -7.61 -2.59
CA PRO A 165 -9.23 -7.46 -1.42
C PRO A 165 -9.32 -5.97 -1.04
N GLN A 166 -10.47 -5.57 -0.50
CA GLN A 166 -10.74 -4.17 -0.13
C GLN A 166 -9.70 -3.62 0.86
N GLU A 167 -9.12 -4.48 1.68
CA GLU A 167 -8.06 -4.08 2.62
C GLU A 167 -6.81 -3.50 1.94
N LEU A 168 -6.59 -3.73 0.64
CA LEU A 168 -5.45 -3.18 -0.09
C LEU A 168 -5.75 -1.83 -0.77
N GLU A 169 -7.01 -1.44 -0.91
CA GLU A 169 -7.43 -0.20 -1.59
C GLU A 169 -6.76 1.05 -1.01
N PRO A 170 -6.61 1.22 0.33
CA PRO A 170 -5.97 2.41 0.89
C PRO A 170 -4.50 2.58 0.48
N TYR A 171 -3.84 1.54 -0.03
CA TYR A 171 -2.43 1.55 -0.43
C TYR A 171 -2.24 1.74 -1.95
N ALA A 172 -3.32 1.72 -2.73
CA ALA A 172 -3.28 1.94 -4.16
C ALA A 172 -3.49 3.43 -4.50
N VAL A 173 -2.66 3.96 -5.40
CA VAL A 173 -2.79 5.33 -5.94
C VAL A 173 -2.61 5.25 -7.44
N ALA A 174 -3.70 5.44 -8.18
CA ALA A 174 -3.79 5.15 -9.61
C ALA A 174 -2.71 5.85 -10.47
N SER A 175 -2.24 7.03 -10.07
CA SER A 175 -1.22 7.78 -10.81
C SER A 175 0.23 7.41 -10.47
N LEU A 176 0.46 6.52 -9.50
CA LEU A 176 1.80 6.13 -9.04
C LEU A 176 2.18 4.71 -9.45
N SER A 177 1.26 3.92 -9.97
CA SER A 177 1.51 2.53 -10.34
C SER A 177 0.59 2.09 -11.46
N PRO A 178 0.95 1.03 -12.20
CA PRO A 178 0.07 0.45 -13.20
C PRO A 178 -1.25 -0.02 -12.57
N ALA A 179 -2.32 -0.05 -13.36
CA ALA A 179 -3.63 -0.47 -12.87
C ALA A 179 -3.57 -1.86 -12.20
N GLY A 180 -4.15 -1.96 -11.00
CA GLY A 180 -4.12 -3.19 -10.19
C GLY A 180 -2.86 -3.37 -9.32
N TRP A 181 -1.83 -2.53 -9.50
CA TRP A 181 -0.63 -2.55 -8.69
C TRP A 181 -0.61 -1.40 -7.68
N PHE A 182 0.11 -1.58 -6.58
CA PHE A 182 0.50 -0.53 -5.65
C PHE A 182 2.03 -0.52 -5.47
N ALA A 183 2.59 0.65 -5.17
CA ALA A 183 4.04 0.85 -5.11
C ALA A 183 4.54 1.00 -3.67
N LEU A 184 5.57 0.24 -3.32
CA LEU A 184 6.30 0.35 -2.06
C LEU A 184 7.73 0.83 -2.31
N GLY A 185 8.19 1.85 -1.62
CA GLY A 185 9.57 2.34 -1.75
C GLY A 185 10.56 1.42 -1.08
N SER A 186 11.71 1.20 -1.71
CA SER A 186 12.83 0.51 -1.06
C SER A 186 13.42 1.33 0.10
N GLY A 187 14.05 0.63 1.06
CA GLY A 187 14.80 1.23 2.16
C GLY A 187 13.90 2.06 3.09
N ASN A 188 14.03 3.38 3.02
CA ASN A 188 13.24 4.29 3.86
C ASN A 188 11.74 4.24 3.53
N GLY A 189 11.38 3.86 2.31
CA GLY A 189 10.00 3.83 1.83
C GLY A 189 9.59 5.08 1.07
N LEU A 190 8.35 5.07 0.58
CA LEU A 190 7.71 6.18 -0.12
C LEU A 190 6.73 6.91 0.80
N ARG A 191 6.83 8.23 0.87
CA ARG A 191 5.77 9.06 1.43
C ARG A 191 5.01 9.75 0.32
N VAL A 192 3.69 9.60 0.36
CA VAL A 192 2.75 10.05 -0.66
C VAL A 192 1.73 10.98 -0.02
N TRP A 193 1.42 12.08 -0.69
CA TRP A 193 0.32 12.97 -0.35
C TRP A 193 -0.63 13.04 -1.53
N VAL A 194 -1.92 12.91 -1.23
CA VAL A 194 -3.01 13.01 -2.19
C VAL A 194 -3.97 14.10 -1.72
N THR A 195 -4.27 15.03 -2.60
CA THR A 195 -5.33 16.02 -2.43
C THR A 195 -6.36 15.88 -3.56
N GLY A 196 -7.48 16.57 -3.42
CA GLY A 196 -8.52 16.63 -4.43
C GLY A 196 -9.90 16.37 -3.85
N ARG A 197 -10.82 15.91 -4.70
CA ARG A 197 -12.20 15.63 -4.31
C ARG A 197 -12.41 14.19 -3.81
N PRO A 198 -13.21 13.98 -2.74
CA PRO A 198 -13.57 12.63 -2.30
C PRO A 198 -14.56 11.98 -3.28
N PRO A 199 -14.70 10.64 -3.25
CA PRO A 199 -15.75 9.95 -3.99
C PRO A 199 -17.14 10.53 -3.67
N GLY A 200 -17.96 10.77 -4.69
CA GLY A 200 -19.31 11.32 -4.53
C GLY A 200 -19.40 12.84 -4.54
N ALA A 201 -18.29 13.58 -4.44
CA ALA A 201 -18.31 15.04 -4.62
C ALA A 201 -18.51 15.43 -6.10
N GLN A 202 -19.35 16.44 -6.34
CA GLN A 202 -19.59 17.06 -7.64
C GLN A 202 -18.60 18.19 -7.93
N GLU A 203 -18.27 18.99 -6.92
CA GLU A 203 -17.30 20.10 -7.01
C GLU A 203 -16.16 19.90 -6.00
N GLY A 204 -15.01 20.50 -6.25
CA GLY A 204 -13.82 20.41 -5.38
C GLY A 204 -12.53 20.74 -6.13
N GLU A 205 -11.41 20.68 -5.42
CA GLU A 205 -10.08 20.91 -6.01
C GLU A 205 -9.70 19.79 -6.98
N ASP A 206 -8.92 20.14 -8.00
CA ASP A 206 -8.27 19.16 -8.86
C ASP A 206 -7.32 18.29 -8.04
N GLY A 207 -7.30 16.99 -8.34
CA GLY A 207 -6.50 16.04 -7.58
C GLY A 207 -5.01 16.20 -7.82
N GLU A 208 -4.24 16.42 -6.76
CA GLU A 208 -2.79 16.38 -6.80
C GLU A 208 -2.27 15.13 -6.08
N VAL A 209 -1.19 14.57 -6.62
CA VAL A 209 -0.45 13.45 -6.02
C VAL A 209 1.02 13.81 -6.06
N THR A 210 1.64 13.87 -4.89
CA THR A 210 3.08 14.05 -4.72
C THR A 210 3.66 12.85 -4.00
N ALA A 211 4.83 12.40 -4.43
CA ALA A 211 5.54 11.31 -3.76
C ALA A 211 7.02 11.62 -3.63
N ARG A 212 7.62 11.22 -2.50
CA ARG A 212 9.06 11.35 -2.26
C ARG A 212 9.58 10.16 -1.47
N VAL A 213 10.89 9.93 -1.55
CA VAL A 213 11.56 9.01 -0.62
C VAL A 213 11.45 9.58 0.79
N ALA A 214 11.09 8.75 1.76
CA ALA A 214 11.02 9.18 3.15
C ALA A 214 12.42 9.52 3.69
N GLU A 215 12.51 10.57 4.53
CA GLU A 215 13.77 11.03 5.14
C GLU A 215 14.34 10.01 6.13
N ALA A 216 13.47 9.19 6.74
CA ALA A 216 13.81 8.10 7.63
C ALA A 216 12.94 6.87 7.31
N PRO A 217 13.33 5.66 7.74
CA PRO A 217 12.50 4.46 7.59
C PRO A 217 11.09 4.63 8.14
N LEU A 218 10.09 4.46 7.28
CA LEU A 218 8.67 4.54 7.66
C LEU A 218 8.28 3.39 8.57
N GLY A 219 8.07 3.63 9.87
CA GLY A 219 7.64 2.61 10.81
C GLY A 219 6.25 2.01 10.55
N VAL A 220 5.93 0.94 11.28
CA VAL A 220 4.60 0.31 11.28
C VAL A 220 3.48 1.23 11.76
N ASP A 221 3.86 2.32 12.42
CA ASP A 221 3.03 3.38 12.98
C ASP A 221 3.01 4.64 12.11
N ALA A 222 3.55 4.60 10.89
CA ALA A 222 3.60 5.77 9.99
C ALA A 222 2.20 6.29 9.59
N TRP A 223 1.15 5.50 9.83
CA TRP A 223 -0.26 5.87 9.71
C TRP A 223 -0.83 6.56 10.96
N GLY A 224 -0.16 6.41 12.11
CA GLY A 224 -0.60 6.85 13.42
C GLY A 224 -0.44 8.36 13.63
N ARG A 225 -1.56 9.07 13.75
CA ARG A 225 -1.67 10.37 14.42
C ARG A 225 -2.88 10.33 15.33
N ALA A 226 -2.82 10.99 16.49
CA ALA A 226 -4.01 11.28 17.28
C ALA A 226 -5.01 12.11 16.45
N PHE A 227 -6.31 11.91 16.67
CA PHE A 227 -7.34 12.78 16.12
C PHE A 227 -7.26 14.17 16.74
#